data_AF-A0A830EJM5-F1
#
_entry.id   AF-A0A830EJM5-F1
#
_cell.length_a   1.000
_cell.length_b   1.000
_cell.length_c   1.000
_cell.angle_alpha   90.00
_cell.angle_beta   90.00
_cell.angle_gamma   90.00
#
_symmetry.space_group_name_H-M   'P 1'
#
loop_
_entity.id
_entity.type
_entity.pdbx_description
1 polymer ?
#
loop_
_entity_poly.entity_id
_entity_poly.type
_entity_poly.pdbx_seq_one_letter_code
_entity_poly.pdbx_strand_id
1 'polypeptide(L)'
;MYGDVALGLDPVDRLDVYVTKDLLLRGDTEAGEAFRAEHGVEGVGSAVSAEWAEGNPDLVRTNASGHAAPADCLAAALLPDDEPTHLEVCNAPFEQNVRRRLEIALDRGAYDHVIDPRGVCLYAEQQRSPETLAKLRGGELAFPTLPESLSMLGAADDDAAEAADAIAAARTSQSGRSVRGDVV
;
A
#
# COMPACT_ATOMS: atom_id res chain seq x y z
N MET A 1 -6.19 -13.34 -26.51
CA MET A 1 -6.76 -14.70 -26.64
C MET A 1 -7.59 -14.92 -25.40
N TYR A 2 -8.88 -15.27 -25.56
CA TYR A 2 -9.79 -15.66 -24.47
C TYR A 2 -9.32 -16.98 -23.86
N GLY A 3 -9.55 -17.16 -22.56
CA GLY A 3 -9.31 -18.42 -21.85
C GLY A 3 -10.08 -18.46 -20.54
N ASP A 4 -11.20 -19.20 -20.55
CA ASP A 4 -11.95 -19.61 -19.36
C ASP A 4 -11.21 -20.75 -18.64
N VAL A 5 -10.76 -20.50 -17.40
CA VAL A 5 -10.65 -21.50 -16.31
C VAL A 5 -10.72 -20.72 -15.00
N ALA A 6 -11.70 -21.07 -14.17
CA ALA A 6 -11.97 -20.48 -12.86
C ALA A 6 -11.75 -21.51 -11.75
N LEU A 7 -10.96 -21.17 -10.72
CA LEU A 7 -10.81 -21.91 -9.47
C LEU A 7 -10.47 -20.94 -8.32
N GLY A 8 -11.35 -20.87 -7.31
CA GLY A 8 -11.12 -20.31 -5.96
C GLY A 8 -11.30 -18.79 -5.80
N LEU A 9 -12.24 -18.37 -4.94
CA LEU A 9 -12.45 -16.97 -4.55
C LEU A 9 -12.31 -16.83 -3.04
N ASP A 10 -11.17 -16.30 -2.61
CA ASP A 10 -10.99 -15.81 -1.24
C ASP A 10 -11.57 -14.39 -1.19
N PRO A 11 -12.67 -14.14 -0.46
CA PRO A 11 -13.24 -12.79 -0.35
C PRO A 11 -12.24 -11.88 0.37
N VAL A 12 -11.95 -10.73 -0.24
CA VAL A 12 -11.04 -9.75 0.35
C VAL A 12 -11.86 -8.78 1.19
N ASP A 13 -11.94 -9.03 2.50
CA ASP A 13 -12.64 -8.16 3.47
C ASP A 13 -12.00 -6.76 3.59
N ARG A 14 -10.71 -6.67 3.27
CA ARG A 14 -9.92 -5.44 3.30
C ARG A 14 -8.91 -5.41 2.15
N LEU A 15 -8.94 -4.32 1.38
CA LEU A 15 -8.10 -4.18 0.20
C LEU A 15 -6.70 -3.68 0.54
N ASP A 16 -5.67 -4.33 0.01
CA ASP A 16 -4.29 -3.85 0.07
C ASP A 16 -3.92 -3.14 -1.25
N VAL A 17 -3.58 -1.84 -1.18
CA VAL A 17 -3.24 -0.99 -2.33
C VAL A 17 -1.76 -0.66 -2.29
N TYR A 18 -1.05 -0.90 -3.39
CA TYR A 18 0.34 -0.52 -3.53
C TYR A 18 0.50 0.81 -4.28
N VAL A 19 1.26 1.75 -3.71
CA VAL A 19 1.52 3.05 -4.33
C VAL A 19 2.98 3.46 -4.14
N THR A 20 3.58 4.05 -5.18
CA THR A 20 4.94 4.59 -5.09
C THR A 20 4.94 5.99 -4.49
N LYS A 21 5.96 6.31 -3.67
CA LYS A 21 6.07 7.67 -3.08
C LYS A 21 6.29 8.76 -4.12
N ASP A 22 6.83 8.40 -5.29
CA ASP A 22 7.14 9.32 -6.39
C ASP A 22 5.95 10.19 -6.83
N LEU A 23 4.72 9.76 -6.53
CA LEU A 23 3.51 10.53 -6.78
C LEU A 23 3.41 11.85 -6.00
N LEU A 24 4.08 11.95 -4.84
CA LEU A 24 4.18 13.18 -4.05
C LEU A 24 5.60 13.76 -4.02
N LEU A 25 6.60 13.05 -4.55
CA LEU A 25 8.00 13.46 -4.46
C LEU A 25 8.41 14.29 -5.68
N ARG A 26 8.27 15.61 -5.57
CA ARG A 26 8.98 16.61 -6.40
C ARG A 26 9.42 17.77 -5.51
N GLY A 27 10.72 17.96 -5.36
CA GLY A 27 11.29 18.88 -4.38
C GLY A 27 11.35 20.33 -4.86
N ASP A 28 10.96 21.24 -3.96
CA ASP A 28 11.27 22.68 -3.99
C ASP A 28 11.49 23.11 -2.53
N THR A 29 12.75 23.24 -2.14
CA THR A 29 13.13 23.52 -0.75
C THR A 29 12.78 24.94 -0.30
N GLU A 30 12.77 25.92 -1.22
CA GLU A 30 12.43 27.31 -0.87
C GLU A 30 10.93 27.43 -0.60
N ALA A 31 10.09 26.82 -1.46
CA ALA A 31 8.65 26.74 -1.22
C ALA A 31 8.32 25.96 0.08
N GLY A 32 9.11 24.93 0.39
CA GLY A 32 9.00 24.18 1.65
C GLY A 32 9.23 25.04 2.91
N GLU A 33 10.13 26.02 2.87
CA GLU A 33 10.37 26.93 3.99
C GLU A 33 9.19 27.88 4.24
N ALA A 34 8.59 28.39 3.16
CA ALA A 34 7.38 29.22 3.24
C ALA A 34 6.21 28.44 3.86
N PHE A 35 5.97 27.21 3.39
CA PHE A 35 4.93 26.35 3.93
C PHE A 35 5.12 26.06 5.43
N ARG A 36 6.36 25.82 5.87
CA ARG A 36 6.67 25.63 7.29
C ARG A 36 6.35 26.88 8.11
N ALA A 37 6.70 28.07 7.60
CA ALA A 37 6.45 29.32 8.32
C ALA A 37 4.95 29.59 8.51
N GLU A 38 4.11 29.19 7.55
CA GLU A 38 2.66 29.38 7.59
C GLU A 38 1.92 28.29 8.36
N HIS A 39 2.27 27.02 8.13
CA HIS A 39 1.52 25.86 8.63
C HIS A 39 2.22 25.09 9.75
N GLY A 40 3.48 25.42 10.07
CA GLY A 40 4.26 24.75 11.11
C GLY A 40 4.65 23.32 10.78
N VAL A 41 4.56 22.90 9.51
CA VAL A 41 4.86 21.53 9.08
C VAL A 41 6.27 21.44 8.49
N GLU A 42 7.10 20.57 9.06
CA GLU A 42 8.44 20.29 8.54
C GLU A 42 8.41 19.22 7.44
N GLY A 43 9.41 19.14 6.57
CA GLY A 43 9.48 18.11 5.53
C GLY A 43 8.69 18.38 4.24
N VAL A 44 7.92 19.46 4.16
CA VAL A 44 7.41 19.96 2.87
C VAL A 44 8.57 20.55 2.06
N GLY A 45 8.60 20.30 0.75
CA GLY A 45 9.70 20.63 -0.16
C GLY A 45 10.81 19.58 -0.22
N SER A 46 10.92 18.68 0.77
CA SER A 46 11.94 17.63 0.83
C SER A 46 11.38 16.21 0.86
N ALA A 47 10.32 15.95 1.62
CA ALA A 47 9.64 14.66 1.74
C ALA A 47 8.25 14.65 1.08
N VAL A 48 7.61 15.81 0.95
CA VAL A 48 6.35 16.02 0.23
C VAL A 48 6.51 17.25 -0.66
N SER A 49 6.03 17.19 -1.90
CA SER A 49 6.06 18.32 -2.84
C SER A 49 5.38 19.56 -2.24
N ALA A 50 6.08 20.70 -2.31
CA ALA A 50 5.53 21.97 -1.85
C ALA A 50 4.34 22.43 -2.70
N GLU A 51 4.44 22.32 -4.03
CA GLU A 51 3.34 22.61 -4.97
C GLU A 51 2.08 21.78 -4.63
N TRP A 52 2.25 20.48 -4.35
CA TRP A 52 1.13 19.65 -3.95
C TRP A 52 0.53 20.07 -2.61
N ALA A 53 1.37 20.37 -1.61
CA ALA A 53 0.93 20.77 -0.28
C ALA A 53 0.17 22.11 -0.30
N GLU A 54 0.62 23.08 -1.10
CA GLU A 54 -0.06 24.37 -1.30
C GLU A 54 -1.44 24.20 -1.94
N GLY A 55 -1.57 23.29 -2.91
CA GLY A 55 -2.85 22.96 -3.54
C GLY A 55 -3.78 22.12 -2.65
N ASN A 56 -3.24 21.46 -1.62
CA ASN A 56 -3.95 20.47 -0.80
C ASN A 56 -3.63 20.58 0.71
N PRO A 57 -3.72 21.77 1.34
CA PRO A 57 -3.27 21.96 2.71
C PRO A 57 -4.04 21.09 3.72
N ASP A 58 -5.32 20.84 3.48
CA ASP A 58 -6.19 20.00 4.32
C ASP A 58 -5.85 18.50 4.27
N LEU A 59 -5.06 18.07 3.27
CA LEU A 59 -4.63 16.69 3.07
C LEU A 59 -3.23 16.43 3.61
N VAL A 60 -2.53 17.47 4.07
CA VAL A 60 -1.22 17.32 4.70
C VAL A 60 -1.39 16.60 6.05
N ARG A 61 -0.63 15.51 6.22
CA ARG A 61 -0.59 14.72 7.45
C ARG A 61 0.83 14.71 7.98
N THR A 62 0.96 14.72 9.30
CA THR A 62 2.25 14.71 9.99
C THR A 62 2.41 13.46 10.82
N ASN A 63 3.67 13.04 10.99
CA ASN A 63 4.02 12.05 11.99
C ASN A 63 4.01 12.68 13.39
N ALA A 64 4.26 11.88 14.42
CA ALA A 64 4.28 12.34 15.81
C ALA A 64 5.31 13.46 16.10
N SER A 65 6.34 13.61 15.25
CA SER A 65 7.37 14.64 15.34
C SER A 65 7.02 15.93 14.55
N GLY A 66 5.80 16.04 14.02
CA GLY A 66 5.36 17.22 13.26
C GLY A 66 5.93 17.33 11.83
N HIS A 67 6.64 16.30 11.36
CA HIS A 67 7.13 16.25 9.98
C HIS A 67 6.06 15.68 9.07
N ALA A 68 5.95 16.23 7.86
CA ALA A 68 5.11 15.72 6.78
C ALA A 68 5.38 14.22 6.60
N ALA A 69 4.31 13.43 6.64
CA ALA A 69 4.35 11.99 6.52
C ALA A 69 3.85 11.62 5.11
N PRO A 70 4.75 11.33 4.15
CA PRO A 70 4.37 11.21 2.74
C PRO A 70 3.34 10.11 2.50
N ALA A 71 3.46 8.98 3.22
CA ALA A 71 2.52 7.87 3.12
C ALA A 71 1.12 8.26 3.62
N ASP A 72 1.03 9.05 4.69
CA ASP A 72 -0.25 9.48 5.26
C ASP A 72 -0.89 10.60 4.42
N CYS A 73 -0.09 11.52 3.88
CA CYS A 73 -0.55 12.50 2.89
C CYS A 73 -1.13 11.81 1.66
N LEU A 74 -0.44 10.78 1.17
CA LEU A 74 -0.90 9.98 0.03
C LEU A 74 -2.19 9.23 0.37
N ALA A 75 -2.29 8.65 1.56
CA ALA A 75 -3.52 8.00 2.01
C ALA A 75 -4.69 8.99 2.06
N ALA A 76 -4.48 10.20 2.61
CA ALA A 76 -5.49 11.25 2.66
C ALA A 76 -5.92 11.72 1.25
N ALA A 77 -4.99 11.76 0.30
CA ALA A 77 -5.26 12.15 -1.08
C ALA A 77 -6.04 11.11 -1.89
N LEU A 78 -5.81 9.83 -1.59
CA LEU A 78 -6.28 8.72 -2.44
C LEU A 78 -7.49 7.98 -1.88
N LEU A 79 -7.68 8.00 -0.57
CA LEU A 79 -8.63 7.14 0.13
C LEU A 79 -9.57 7.96 1.01
N PRO A 80 -10.90 7.75 0.92
CA PRO A 80 -11.83 8.21 1.94
C PRO A 80 -11.43 7.70 3.33
N ASP A 81 -11.73 8.49 4.37
CA ASP A 81 -11.34 8.18 5.75
C ASP A 81 -12.04 6.95 6.34
N ASP A 82 -13.22 6.59 5.82
CA ASP A 82 -14.07 5.49 6.27
C ASP A 82 -13.86 4.18 5.48
N GLU A 83 -12.98 4.18 4.48
CA GLU A 83 -12.79 3.03 3.61
C GLU A 83 -11.81 2.01 4.23
N PRO A 84 -12.22 0.74 4.45
CA PRO A 84 -11.34 -0.30 4.99
C PRO A 84 -10.30 -0.72 3.93
N THR A 85 -9.19 0.00 3.92
CA THR A 85 -8.09 -0.16 2.96
C THR A 85 -6.75 -0.14 3.69
N HIS A 86 -5.87 -1.07 3.36
CA HIS A 86 -4.46 -1.01 3.72
C HIS A 86 -3.67 -0.39 2.56
N LEU A 87 -2.90 0.66 2.83
CA LEU A 87 -2.04 1.30 1.84
C LEU A 87 -0.57 0.95 2.09
N GLU A 88 0.04 0.25 1.14
CA GLU A 88 1.48 -0.03 1.11
C GLU A 88 2.18 1.03 0.26
N VAL A 89 3.08 1.79 0.90
CA VAL A 89 3.79 2.89 0.26
C VAL A 89 5.29 2.62 0.22
N CYS A 90 5.83 2.37 -0.98
CA CYS A 90 7.19 1.89 -1.15
C CYS A 90 7.85 2.47 -2.41
N ASN A 91 9.17 2.57 -2.40
CA ASN A 91 9.96 3.09 -3.53
C ASN A 91 10.44 1.99 -4.48
N ALA A 92 10.39 0.73 -4.06
CA ALA A 92 10.73 -0.40 -4.92
C ALA A 92 9.58 -0.68 -5.92
N PRO A 93 9.81 -1.46 -6.97
CA PRO A 93 8.71 -2.07 -7.73
C PRO A 93 7.94 -3.07 -6.87
N PHE A 94 6.61 -3.15 -7.04
CA PHE A 94 5.73 -4.03 -6.27
C PHE A 94 6.24 -5.48 -6.19
N GLU A 95 6.48 -6.11 -7.35
CA GLU A 95 6.96 -7.49 -7.45
C GLU A 95 8.28 -7.72 -6.69
N GLN A 96 9.20 -6.76 -6.76
CA GLN A 96 10.47 -6.83 -6.04
C GLN A 96 10.25 -6.76 -4.52
N ASN A 97 9.38 -5.87 -4.05
CA ASN A 97 9.11 -5.70 -2.63
C ASN A 97 8.42 -6.92 -2.03
N VAL A 98 7.42 -7.47 -2.75
CA VAL A 98 6.71 -8.69 -2.36
C VAL A 98 7.71 -9.85 -2.19
N ARG A 99 8.58 -10.09 -3.19
CA ARG A 99 9.58 -11.17 -3.12
C ARG A 99 10.57 -10.98 -1.97
N ARG A 100 11.14 -9.78 -1.82
CA ARG A 100 12.15 -9.51 -0.77
C ARG A 100 11.57 -9.71 0.62
N ARG A 101 10.35 -9.22 0.87
CA ARG A 101 9.71 -9.35 2.19
C ARG A 101 9.31 -10.78 2.48
N LEU A 102 8.87 -11.53 1.47
CA LEU A 102 8.62 -12.96 1.60
C LEU A 102 9.91 -13.72 1.96
N GLU A 103 11.01 -13.48 1.25
CA GLU A 103 12.31 -14.11 1.54
C GLU A 103 12.77 -13.86 2.98
N ILE A 104 12.70 -12.61 3.45
CA ILE A 104 13.07 -12.25 4.83
C ILE A 104 12.13 -12.91 5.85
N ALA A 105 10.83 -12.96 5.55
CA ALA A 105 9.85 -13.58 6.43
C ALA A 105 10.09 -15.09 6.57
N LEU A 106 10.39 -15.78 5.47
CA LEU A 106 10.73 -17.20 5.46
C LEU A 106 12.02 -17.49 6.27
N ASP A 107 13.05 -16.65 6.12
CA ASP A 107 14.31 -16.79 6.87
C ASP A 107 14.12 -16.58 8.39
N ARG A 108 13.17 -15.73 8.79
CA ARG A 108 13.03 -15.25 10.18
C ARG A 108 11.76 -15.70 10.89
N GLY A 109 10.84 -16.38 10.22
CA GLY A 109 9.49 -16.67 10.73
C GLY A 109 8.66 -15.41 11.01
N ALA A 110 8.92 -14.31 10.31
CA ALA A 110 8.31 -12.99 10.55
C ALA A 110 7.25 -12.65 9.47
N TYR A 111 6.15 -13.39 9.46
CA TYR A 111 5.15 -13.35 8.40
C TYR A 111 4.24 -12.10 8.42
N ASP A 112 4.24 -11.33 9.50
CA ASP A 112 3.53 -10.05 9.64
C ASP A 112 4.01 -8.97 8.65
N HIS A 113 5.22 -9.14 8.12
CA HIS A 113 5.81 -8.23 7.14
C HIS A 113 5.53 -8.60 5.67
N VAL A 114 4.96 -9.78 5.40
CA VAL A 114 4.64 -10.23 4.03
C VAL A 114 3.58 -9.30 3.42
N ILE A 115 3.73 -9.02 2.14
CA ILE A 115 2.73 -8.30 1.34
C ILE A 115 1.92 -9.35 0.59
N ASP A 116 0.59 -9.25 0.63
CA ASP A 116 -0.26 -10.16 -0.14
C ASP A 116 0.06 -9.98 -1.64
N PRO A 117 0.58 -11.01 -2.32
CA PRO A 117 0.94 -10.94 -3.73
C PRO A 117 -0.27 -10.77 -4.67
N ARG A 118 -1.49 -10.98 -4.15
CA ARG A 118 -2.76 -10.71 -4.84
C ARG A 118 -3.17 -9.24 -4.74
N GLY A 119 -2.44 -8.43 -3.97
CA GLY A 119 -2.60 -6.98 -3.95
C GLY A 119 -2.49 -6.43 -5.37
N VAL A 120 -3.42 -5.54 -5.73
CA VAL A 120 -3.50 -4.97 -7.08
C VAL A 120 -2.95 -3.55 -7.05
N CYS A 121 -2.08 -3.22 -8.00
CA CYS A 121 -1.72 -1.82 -8.28
C CYS A 121 -2.94 -1.12 -8.89
N LEU A 122 -3.78 -0.54 -8.03
CA LEU A 122 -5.04 0.12 -8.42
C LEU A 122 -4.89 1.59 -8.75
N TYR A 123 -3.67 2.10 -8.61
CA TYR A 123 -3.35 3.49 -8.81
C TYR A 123 -2.24 3.63 -9.83
N ALA A 124 -2.61 4.10 -11.01
CA ALA A 124 -1.70 4.41 -12.11
C ALA A 124 -2.12 5.75 -12.70
N GLU A 125 -1.15 6.50 -13.25
CA GLU A 125 -1.44 7.77 -13.94
C GLU A 125 -2.25 8.79 -13.12
N GLN A 126 -2.02 8.82 -11.80
CA GLN A 126 -2.72 9.67 -10.83
C GLN A 126 -4.22 9.39 -10.69
N GLN A 127 -4.69 8.22 -11.13
CA GLN A 127 -6.09 7.84 -11.05
C GLN A 127 -6.25 6.46 -10.44
N ARG A 128 -7.29 6.34 -9.61
CA ARG A 128 -7.77 5.06 -9.09
C ARG A 128 -8.94 4.59 -9.95
N SER A 129 -8.96 3.31 -10.31
CA SER A 129 -10.12 2.72 -11.00
C SER A 129 -11.22 2.34 -9.98
N PRO A 130 -12.36 3.05 -9.93
CA PRO A 130 -13.47 2.67 -9.04
C PRO A 130 -14.11 1.35 -9.48
N GLU A 131 -14.09 1.04 -10.78
CA GLU A 131 -14.63 -0.20 -11.33
C GLU A 131 -13.80 -1.42 -10.92
N THR A 132 -12.46 -1.35 -11.05
CA THR A 132 -11.57 -2.45 -10.64
C THR A 132 -11.69 -2.71 -9.14
N LEU A 133 -11.90 -1.64 -8.36
CA LEU A 133 -12.15 -1.75 -6.93
C LEU A 133 -13.46 -2.48 -6.60
N ALA A 134 -14.54 -2.12 -7.28
CA ALA A 134 -15.84 -2.77 -7.09
C ALA A 134 -15.73 -4.27 -7.42
N LYS A 135 -15.04 -4.61 -8.51
CA LYS A 135 -14.78 -5.99 -8.91
C LYS A 135 -13.94 -6.75 -7.89
N LEU A 136 -12.91 -6.13 -7.31
CA LEU A 136 -12.11 -6.75 -6.24
C LEU A 136 -12.95 -7.08 -5.01
N ARG A 137 -13.79 -6.14 -4.57
CA ARG A 137 -14.72 -6.34 -3.44
C ARG A 137 -15.77 -7.41 -3.73
N GLY A 138 -16.28 -7.42 -4.95
CA GLY A 138 -17.26 -8.41 -5.39
C GLY A 138 -16.67 -9.80 -5.60
N GLY A 139 -15.34 -9.96 -5.51
CA GLY A 139 -14.69 -11.21 -5.87
C GLY A 139 -14.87 -11.52 -7.37
N GLU A 140 -14.97 -10.51 -8.21
CA GLU A 140 -15.21 -10.68 -9.65
C GLU A 140 -13.89 -10.89 -10.43
N LEU A 141 -12.75 -10.73 -9.77
CA LEU A 141 -11.43 -10.98 -10.34
C LEU A 141 -10.88 -12.33 -9.85
N ALA A 142 -10.42 -13.15 -10.78
CA ALA A 142 -9.80 -14.42 -10.48
C ALA A 142 -8.35 -14.21 -10.00
N PHE A 143 -8.06 -14.65 -8.79
CA PHE A 143 -6.71 -14.72 -8.24
C PHE A 143 -6.41 -16.16 -7.85
N PRO A 144 -5.13 -16.59 -7.90
CA PRO A 144 -4.73 -17.78 -7.16
C PRO A 144 -5.07 -17.59 -5.67
N THR A 145 -5.20 -18.70 -4.93
CA THR A 145 -5.28 -18.61 -3.47
C THR A 145 -4.02 -17.94 -2.91
N LEU A 146 -4.09 -17.44 -1.67
CA LEU A 146 -2.92 -16.82 -1.03
C LEU A 146 -1.72 -17.80 -0.97
N PRO A 147 -1.88 -19.06 -0.52
CA PRO A 147 -0.78 -20.04 -0.55
C PRO A 147 -0.23 -20.26 -1.97
N GLU A 148 -1.10 -20.46 -2.97
CA GLU A 148 -0.65 -20.65 -4.36
C GLU A 148 0.15 -19.46 -4.88
N SER A 149 -0.29 -18.24 -4.57
CA SER A 149 0.39 -17.02 -4.96
C SER A 149 1.77 -16.89 -4.30
N LEU A 150 1.91 -17.34 -3.05
CA LEU A 150 3.19 -17.37 -2.33
C LEU A 150 4.12 -18.46 -2.88
N SER A 151 3.60 -19.66 -3.20
CA SER A 151 4.38 -20.71 -3.86
C SER A 151 4.89 -20.28 -5.24
N MET A 152 4.06 -19.57 -6.03
CA MET A 152 4.47 -19.00 -7.32
C MET A 152 5.63 -17.99 -7.19
N LEU A 153 5.83 -17.40 -6.01
CA LEU A 153 6.93 -16.49 -5.72
C LEU A 153 8.17 -17.20 -5.15
N GLY A 154 8.12 -18.53 -4.99
CA GLY A 154 9.25 -19.37 -4.59
C GLY A 154 9.21 -19.87 -3.16
N ALA A 155 8.12 -19.66 -2.41
CA ALA A 155 7.93 -20.31 -1.11
C ALA A 155 7.71 -21.83 -1.30
N ALA A 156 8.18 -22.64 -0.34
CA ALA A 156 7.79 -24.04 -0.28
C ALA A 156 6.31 -24.15 0.13
N ASP A 157 5.62 -25.21 -0.29
CA ASP A 157 4.16 -25.33 -0.08
C ASP A 157 3.75 -25.27 1.40
N ASP A 158 4.53 -25.88 2.29
CA ASP A 158 4.27 -25.84 3.74
C ASP A 158 4.46 -24.41 4.29
N ASP A 159 5.53 -23.72 3.89
CA ASP A 159 5.80 -22.33 4.30
C ASP A 159 4.77 -21.36 3.73
N ALA A 160 4.29 -21.60 2.51
CA ALA A 160 3.27 -20.80 1.85
C ALA A 160 1.92 -20.89 2.57
N ALA A 161 1.57 -22.08 3.06
CA ALA A 161 0.38 -22.29 3.87
C ALA A 161 0.50 -21.57 5.24
N GLU A 162 1.64 -21.72 5.93
CA GLU A 162 1.87 -21.07 7.23
C GLU A 162 1.85 -19.53 7.11
N ALA A 163 2.51 -18.98 6.09
CA ALA A 163 2.50 -17.55 5.83
C ALA A 163 1.09 -17.04 5.48
N ALA A 164 0.31 -17.81 4.70
CA ALA A 164 -1.06 -17.43 4.36
C ALA A 164 -1.96 -17.37 5.61
N ASP A 165 -1.86 -18.35 6.52
CA ASP A 165 -2.61 -18.36 7.78
C ASP A 165 -2.25 -17.16 8.67
N ALA A 166 -0.96 -16.83 8.77
CA ALA A 166 -0.49 -15.67 9.53
C ALA A 166 -1.02 -14.34 8.96
N ILE A 167 -1.00 -14.17 7.64
CA ILE A 167 -1.52 -12.98 6.96
C ILE A 167 -3.03 -12.87 7.15
N ALA A 168 -3.77 -13.98 7.02
CA ALA A 168 -5.21 -14.01 7.23
C ALA A 168 -5.57 -13.62 8.69
N ALA A 169 -4.87 -14.20 9.67
CA ALA A 169 -5.07 -13.88 11.08
C ALA A 169 -4.78 -12.40 11.39
N ALA A 170 -3.70 -11.85 10.82
CA ALA A 170 -3.38 -10.43 10.96
C ALA A 170 -4.48 -9.53 10.39
N ARG A 171 -5.07 -9.89 9.24
CA ARG A 171 -6.17 -9.13 8.62
C ARG A 171 -7.43 -9.13 9.47
N THR A 172 -7.85 -10.29 9.99
CA THR A 172 -9.04 -10.37 10.84
C THR A 172 -8.92 -9.51 12.09
N SER A 173 -7.70 -9.29 12.59
CA SER A 173 -7.43 -8.42 13.73
C SER A 173 -7.45 -6.92 13.42
N GLN A 174 -7.44 -6.53 12.14
CA GLN A 174 -7.30 -5.14 11.70
C GLN A 174 -8.58 -4.65 11.01
N SER A 175 -9.28 -3.70 11.63
CA SER A 175 -10.46 -3.02 11.08
C SER A 175 -10.13 -1.58 10.65
N GLY A 176 -10.69 -1.12 9.52
CA GLY A 176 -10.57 0.26 9.05
C GLY A 176 -9.33 0.53 8.19
N ARG A 177 -9.03 1.82 7.94
CA ARG A 177 -7.91 2.25 7.12
C ARG A 177 -6.58 2.10 7.86
N SER A 178 -5.56 1.61 7.18
CA SER A 178 -4.19 1.55 7.71
C SER A 178 -3.19 1.89 6.62
N VAL A 179 -2.03 2.43 7.01
CA VAL A 179 -0.96 2.84 6.10
C VAL A 179 0.34 2.24 6.59
N ARG A 180 1.08 1.57 5.71
CA ARG A 180 2.43 1.08 5.96
C ARG A 180 3.36 1.65 4.91
N GLY A 181 4.30 2.48 5.35
CA GLY A 181 5.36 3.03 4.50
C GLY A 181 6.71 2.44 4.87
N ASP A 182 7.61 2.29 3.89
CA ASP A 182 9.02 2.09 4.21
C ASP A 182 9.55 3.34 4.95
N VAL A 183 10.09 3.16 6.15
CA VAL A 183 10.79 4.24 6.85
C VAL A 183 12.14 4.43 6.15
N VAL A 184 12.45 5.66 5.73
CA VAL A 184 13.80 6.05 5.31
C VAL A 184 14.56 6.51 6.54
#